data_AF-A0A0C3RN86-F1
#
_entry.id   AF-A0A0C3RN86-F1
#
_cell.length_a   1.000
_cell.length_b   1.000
_cell.length_c   1.000
_cell.angle_alpha   90.00
_cell.angle_beta   90.00
_cell.angle_gamma   90.00
#
_symmetry.space_group_name_H-M   'P 1'
#
loop_
_entity.id
_entity.type
_entity.pdbx_description
1 polymer ?
#
loop_
_entity_poly.entity_id
_entity_poly.type
_entity_poly.pdbx_seq_one_letter_code
_entity_poly.pdbx_strand_id
1 'polypeptide(L)'
;MFFAAFSSPGIAAEKNYKICTAGGYYAGADDKFLSGLATHIAQKRNILNDPICGALWRNAHKIGAIVSKTGKIHDEAEGNVVHDATEFSSKVYEVVGSKINF
;
A
#
# COMPACT_ATOMS: atom_id res chain seq x y z
N MET A 1 10.75 8.76 42.02
CA MET A 1 11.47 8.52 40.75
C MET A 1 10.53 7.81 39.80
N PHE A 2 9.87 8.56 38.91
CA PHE A 2 9.05 8.01 37.83
C PHE A 2 9.36 8.83 36.58
N PHE A 3 10.34 8.39 35.80
CA PHE A 3 10.53 8.90 34.45
C PHE A 3 9.65 8.06 33.53
N ALA A 4 8.43 8.55 33.30
CA ALA A 4 7.62 8.11 32.17
C ALA A 4 8.34 8.57 30.90
N ALA A 5 9.06 7.66 30.26
CA ALA A 5 9.58 7.87 28.92
C ALA A 5 8.39 7.85 27.96
N PHE A 6 7.97 9.04 27.53
CA PHE A 6 6.95 9.23 26.51
C PHE A 6 7.39 8.53 25.23
N SER A 7 6.64 7.51 24.84
CA SER A 7 6.66 6.91 23.51
C SER A 7 6.36 7.98 22.48
N SER A 8 7.41 8.46 21.82
CA SER A 8 7.25 9.37 20.68
C SER A 8 6.74 8.56 19.49
N PRO A 9 5.56 8.85 18.91
CA PRO A 9 5.10 8.20 17.68
C PRO A 9 5.86 8.70 16.43
N GLY A 10 6.87 9.56 16.61
CA GLY A 10 7.37 10.47 15.58
C GLY A 10 8.44 9.94 14.62
N ILE A 11 8.86 8.67 14.69
CA ILE A 11 9.96 8.16 13.83
C ILE A 11 9.46 7.22 12.71
N ALA A 12 8.19 6.80 12.73
CA ALA A 12 7.58 6.06 11.61
C ALA A 12 7.08 6.98 10.47
N ALA A 13 7.26 8.30 10.61
CA ALA A 13 6.78 9.31 9.65
C ALA A 13 7.73 9.55 8.45
N GLU A 14 8.95 8.99 8.45
CA GLU A 14 9.99 9.43 7.50
C GLU A 14 10.09 8.62 6.20
N LYS A 15 9.39 7.48 6.11
CA LYS A 15 9.23 6.73 4.86
C LYS A 15 7.75 6.39 4.70
N ASN A 16 7.06 7.07 3.79
CA ASN A 16 5.67 6.77 3.48
C ASN A 16 5.57 5.39 2.78
N TYR A 17 5.40 4.34 3.58
CA TYR A 17 5.33 2.94 3.15
C TYR A 17 3.95 2.51 2.61
N LYS A 18 2.96 3.41 2.57
CA LYS A 18 1.62 3.10 2.03
C LYS A 18 1.68 2.53 0.61
N ILE A 19 2.68 2.93 -0.16
CA ILE A 19 2.91 2.40 -1.52
C ILE A 19 3.20 0.91 -1.53
N CYS A 20 3.81 0.36 -0.48
CA CYS A 20 4.08 -1.06 -0.34
C CYS A 20 2.79 -1.85 -0.03
N THR A 21 1.90 -1.25 0.75
CA THR A 21 0.54 -1.79 0.97
C THR A 21 -0.23 -1.82 -0.34
N ALA A 22 -0.30 -0.70 -1.08
CA ALA A 22 -0.99 -0.65 -2.36
C ALA A 22 -0.40 -1.63 -3.39
N GLY A 23 0.93 -1.65 -3.53
CA GLY A 23 1.60 -2.55 -4.46
C GLY A 23 1.39 -4.02 -4.15
N GLY A 24 1.42 -4.39 -2.86
CA GLY A 24 1.10 -5.72 -2.39
C GLY A 24 -0.35 -6.12 -2.67
N TYR A 25 -1.31 -5.24 -2.34
CA TYR A 25 -2.73 -5.46 -2.62
C TYR A 25 -2.97 -5.75 -4.10
N TYR A 26 -2.48 -4.89 -4.99
CA TYR A 26 -2.65 -5.06 -6.43
C TYR A 26 -1.89 -6.25 -6.99
N ALA A 27 -0.75 -6.64 -6.40
CA ALA A 27 -0.08 -7.89 -6.74
C ALA A 27 -0.97 -9.10 -6.44
N GLY A 28 -1.60 -9.12 -5.26
CA GLY A 28 -2.51 -10.19 -4.86
C GLY A 28 -3.82 -10.21 -5.65
N ALA A 29 -4.29 -9.04 -6.10
CA ALA A 29 -5.48 -8.90 -6.95
C ALA A 29 -5.20 -9.15 -8.45
N ASP A 30 -3.99 -9.60 -8.81
CA ASP A 30 -3.54 -9.82 -10.19
C ASP A 30 -3.55 -8.56 -11.10
N ASP A 31 -3.59 -7.35 -10.52
CA ASP A 31 -3.45 -6.08 -11.26
C ASP A 31 -1.97 -5.74 -11.45
N LYS A 32 -1.42 -6.20 -12.58
CA LYS A 32 -0.02 -6.01 -12.95
C LYS A 32 0.35 -4.55 -13.18
N PHE A 33 -0.58 -3.71 -13.64
CA PHE A 33 -0.30 -2.31 -13.94
C PHE A 33 -0.08 -1.52 -12.65
N LEU A 34 -1.06 -1.58 -11.73
CA LEU A 34 -0.98 -0.85 -10.47
C LEU A 34 0.12 -1.41 -9.55
N SER A 35 0.28 -2.74 -9.50
CA SER A 35 1.37 -3.34 -8.74
C SER A 35 2.76 -2.98 -9.30
N GLY A 36 2.91 -2.98 -10.62
CA GLY A 36 4.16 -2.60 -11.29
C GLY A 36 4.50 -1.12 -11.05
N LEU A 37 3.52 -0.23 -11.15
CA LEU A 37 3.71 1.19 -10.85
C LEU A 37 4.10 1.43 -9.38
N ALA A 38 3.43 0.76 -8.44
CA ALA A 38 3.77 0.84 -7.03
C ALA A 38 5.19 0.32 -6.74
N THR A 39 5.60 -0.78 -7.39
CA THR A 39 6.96 -1.31 -7.33
C THR A 39 7.98 -0.26 -7.79
N HIS A 40 7.73 0.37 -8.94
CA HIS A 40 8.62 1.40 -9.47
C HIS A 40 8.75 2.60 -8.52
N ILE A 41 7.64 3.05 -7.93
CA ILE A 41 7.65 4.15 -6.94
C ILE A 41 8.42 3.74 -5.68
N ALA A 42 8.21 2.52 -5.17
CA ALA A 42 8.94 2.01 -4.00
C ALA A 42 10.45 1.89 -4.26
N GLN A 43 10.85 1.49 -5.48
CA GLN A 43 12.25 1.49 -5.91
C GLN A 43 12.82 2.90 -5.96
N LYS A 44 12.13 3.85 -6.59
CA LYS A 44 12.56 5.26 -6.68
C LYS A 44 12.71 5.92 -5.31
N ARG A 45 11.93 5.49 -4.32
CA ARG A 45 12.01 5.95 -2.92
C ARG A 45 13.06 5.21 -2.10
N ASN A 46 13.79 4.24 -2.66
CA ASN A 46 14.75 3.38 -1.96
C ASN A 46 14.14 2.65 -0.76
N ILE A 47 12.87 2.25 -0.86
CA ILE A 47 12.16 1.51 0.21
C ILE A 47 11.74 0.11 -0.20
N LEU A 48 11.88 -0.28 -1.47
CA LEU A 48 11.43 -1.62 -1.93
C LEU A 48 12.08 -2.76 -1.13
N ASN A 49 13.38 -2.65 -0.85
CA ASN A 49 14.15 -3.67 -0.12
C ASN A 49 14.09 -3.49 1.40
N ASP A 50 13.33 -2.51 1.90
CA ASP A 50 13.14 -2.29 3.33
C ASP A 50 12.28 -3.43 3.91
N PRO A 51 12.70 -4.07 5.02
CA PRO A 51 11.91 -5.13 5.65
C PRO A 51 10.47 -4.72 5.99
N ILE A 52 10.25 -3.45 6.32
CA ILE A 52 8.91 -2.90 6.62
C ILE A 52 8.05 -2.94 5.36
N CYS A 53 8.60 -2.47 4.22
CA CYS A 53 7.92 -2.54 2.93
C CYS A 53 7.59 -3.99 2.55
N GLY A 54 8.53 -4.92 2.72
CA GLY A 54 8.32 -6.33 2.42
C GLY A 54 7.24 -6.99 3.31
N ALA A 55 7.17 -6.63 4.60
CA ALA A 55 6.12 -7.13 5.49
C ALA A 55 4.73 -6.60 5.10
N LEU A 56 4.63 -5.30 4.84
CA LEU A 56 3.39 -4.66 4.36
C LEU A 56 2.93 -5.27 3.03
N TRP A 57 3.86 -5.45 2.09
CA TRP A 57 3.56 -6.04 0.79
C TRP A 57 2.97 -7.44 0.91
N ARG A 58 3.60 -8.32 1.70
CA ARG A 58 3.13 -9.70 1.88
C ARG A 58 1.75 -9.75 2.56
N ASN A 59 1.51 -8.89 3.54
CA ASN A 59 0.21 -8.81 4.19
C ASN A 59 -0.87 -8.36 3.19
N ALA A 60 -0.62 -7.24 2.51
CA ALA A 60 -1.56 -6.69 1.55
C ALA A 60 -1.81 -7.63 0.36
N HIS A 61 -0.81 -8.38 -0.09
CA HIS A 61 -0.98 -9.41 -1.12
C HIS A 61 -1.98 -10.49 -0.71
N LYS A 62 -1.94 -10.98 0.52
CA LYS A 62 -2.92 -11.98 1.00
C LYS A 62 -4.33 -11.40 0.97
N ILE A 63 -4.48 -10.16 1.44
CA ILE A 63 -5.76 -9.45 1.47
C ILE A 63 -6.28 -9.22 0.05
N GLY A 64 -5.44 -8.70 -0.85
CA GLY A 64 -5.79 -8.49 -2.26
C GLY A 64 -6.25 -9.78 -2.95
N ALA A 65 -5.56 -10.90 -2.71
CA ALA A 65 -5.92 -12.20 -3.28
C ALA A 65 -7.24 -12.77 -2.74
N ILE A 66 -7.61 -12.44 -1.50
CA ILE A 66 -8.89 -12.84 -0.90
C ILE A 66 -10.00 -11.93 -1.41
N VAL A 67 -9.83 -10.62 -1.24
CA VAL A 67 -10.84 -9.61 -1.57
C VAL A 67 -11.17 -9.61 -3.07
N SER A 68 -10.19 -9.80 -3.96
CA SER A 68 -10.45 -9.88 -5.41
C SER A 68 -11.33 -11.07 -5.80
N LYS A 69 -11.27 -12.17 -5.03
CA LYS A 69 -12.05 -13.38 -5.27
C LYS A 69 -13.42 -13.36 -4.58
N THR A 70 -13.47 -12.84 -3.36
CA THR A 70 -14.67 -12.92 -2.51
C THR A 70 -15.52 -11.65 -2.56
N GLY A 71 -14.91 -10.50 -2.91
CA GLY A 71 -15.53 -9.18 -2.82
C GLY A 71 -15.82 -8.72 -1.39
N LYS A 72 -15.29 -9.40 -0.36
CA LYS A 72 -15.64 -9.16 1.05
C LYS A 72 -14.44 -8.71 1.86
N ILE A 73 -14.66 -7.72 2.71
CA ILE A 73 -13.73 -7.23 3.73
C ILE A 73 -14.19 -7.78 5.07
N HIS A 74 -13.31 -8.46 5.80
CA HIS A 74 -13.66 -9.20 7.02
C HIS A 74 -13.47 -8.38 8.29
N ASP A 75 -12.47 -7.51 8.31
CA ASP A 75 -12.15 -6.69 9.48
C ASP A 75 -11.62 -5.30 9.09
N GLU A 76 -11.44 -4.46 10.11
CA GLU A 76 -10.95 -3.09 9.95
C GLU A 76 -9.52 -3.03 9.37
N ALA A 77 -8.67 -4.01 9.69
CA ALA A 77 -7.30 -4.04 9.18
C ALA A 77 -7.27 -4.31 7.67
N GLU A 78 -8.10 -5.24 7.19
CA GLU A 78 -8.33 -5.44 5.76
C GLU A 78 -8.92 -4.19 5.11
N GLY A 79 -9.88 -3.55 5.77
CA GLY A 79 -10.49 -2.29 5.32
C GLY A 79 -9.46 -1.19 5.09
N ASN A 80 -8.50 -1.04 6.01
CA ASN A 80 -7.42 -0.06 5.89
C ASN A 80 -6.49 -0.35 4.70
N VAL A 81 -6.18 -1.62 4.44
CA VAL A 81 -5.38 -2.03 3.27
C VAL A 81 -6.11 -1.71 1.96
N VAL A 82 -7.41 -2.03 1.89
CA VAL A 82 -8.25 -1.73 0.72
C VAL A 82 -8.36 -0.22 0.52
N HIS A 83 -8.51 0.56 1.59
CA HIS A 83 -8.55 2.00 1.55
C HIS A 83 -7.26 2.61 0.98
N ASP A 84 -6.09 2.24 1.52
CA ASP A 84 -4.79 2.73 1.04
C ASP A 84 -4.56 2.36 -0.44
N ALA A 85 -4.95 1.15 -0.87
CA ALA A 85 -4.86 0.73 -2.27
C ALA A 85 -5.79 1.56 -3.17
N THR A 86 -7.02 1.81 -2.72
CA THR A 86 -8.03 2.61 -3.45
C THR A 86 -7.60 4.07 -3.58
N GLU A 87 -7.03 4.66 -2.52
CA GLU A 87 -6.49 6.02 -2.55
C GLU A 87 -5.37 6.13 -3.61
N PHE A 88 -4.48 5.13 -3.64
CA PHE A 88 -3.41 5.06 -4.64
C PHE A 88 -3.94 4.97 -6.06
N SER A 89 -4.82 4.00 -6.35
CA SER A 89 -5.33 3.80 -7.72
C SER A 89 -6.16 4.97 -8.21
N SER A 90 -6.97 5.60 -7.35
CA SER A 90 -7.76 6.78 -7.71
C SER A 90 -6.87 7.90 -8.23
N LYS A 91 -5.75 8.19 -7.55
CA LYS A 91 -4.77 9.20 -7.99
C LYS A 91 -4.10 8.81 -9.31
N VAL A 92 -3.77 7.53 -9.48
CA VAL A 92 -3.17 7.04 -10.74
C VAL A 92 -4.13 7.23 -11.90
N TYR A 93 -5.39 6.80 -11.74
CA TYR A 93 -6.41 6.89 -12.80
C TYR A 93 -6.81 8.33 -13.10
N GLU A 94 -6.87 9.21 -12.11
CA GLU A 94 -7.08 10.64 -12.33
C GLU A 94 -5.95 11.23 -13.21
N VAL A 95 -4.69 10.98 -12.85
CA VAL A 95 -3.54 11.49 -13.60
C VAL A 95 -3.49 10.91 -15.01
N VAL A 96 -3.59 9.59 -15.15
CA VAL A 96 -3.53 8.92 -16.46
C VAL A 96 -4.72 9.33 -17.33
N GLY A 97 -5.93 9.31 -16.78
CA GLY A 97 -7.16 9.69 -17.48
C GLY A 97 -7.15 11.14 -17.96
N SER A 98 -6.59 12.07 -17.18
CA SER A 98 -6.45 13.48 -17.59
C SER A 98 -5.51 13.70 -18.80
N LYS A 99 -4.71 12.68 -19.17
CA LYS A 99 -3.72 12.76 -20.24
C LYS A 99 -4.09 11.93 -21.48
N ILE A 100 -5.14 11.11 -21.41
CA ILE A 100 -5.62 10.35 -22.57
C ILE A 100 -6.72 11.16 -23.26
N ASN A 101 -6.49 11.55 -24.50
CA ASN A 101 -7.53 12.01 -25.43
C ASN A 101 -7.78 10.89 -26.45
N PHE A 102 -9.02 10.43 -26.55
CA PHE A 102 -9.49 9.54 -27.61
C PHE A 102 -9.96 10.33 -28.83
#